data_AF-A0AAD2CQS5-F1
#
_entry.id   AF-A0AAD2CQS5-F1
#
_cell.length_a   1.000
_cell.length_b   1.000
_cell.length_c   1.000
_cell.angle_alpha   90.00
_cell.angle_beta   90.00
_cell.angle_gamma   90.00
#
_symmetry.space_group_name_H-M   'P 1'
#
loop_
_entity.id
_entity.type
_entity.pdbx_description
1 polymer ?
#
loop_
_entity_poly.entity_id
_entity_poly.type
_entity_poly.pdbx_seq_one_letter_code
_entity_poly.pdbx_strand_id
1 'polypeptide(L)'
;MKADPDACSKVDFVGMTPFHVLGLSQMPCLRLFQEPLSIVSSVDIIMRSQDIFGCTPLDYLFKNRSSHAVNVTKSLLPVVLKPRVSILGLPQWREELRSSLGMVDASDAVSIASEVASVCRKLAVHKWMEAQSLLEIALWGSKVTEQFMGLHKAGDCAAIVLESDQTLVTARENTCINCGINLVLSTRGTT
;
A
#
# COMPACT_ATOMS: atom_id res chain seq x y z
N MET A 1 7.27 29.71 12.41
CA MET A 1 8.26 28.64 12.67
C MET A 1 7.99 27.54 11.66
N LYS A 2 8.95 27.14 10.82
CA LYS A 2 8.75 26.00 9.91
C LYS A 2 8.82 24.72 10.74
N ALA A 3 7.81 23.87 10.64
CA ALA A 3 7.85 22.55 11.26
C ALA A 3 8.95 21.72 10.60
N ASP A 4 9.73 21.02 11.42
CA ASP A 4 10.72 20.06 10.94
C ASP A 4 9.98 18.87 10.30
N PRO A 5 10.16 18.60 8.99
CA PRO A 5 9.43 17.55 8.28
C PRO A 5 9.75 16.15 8.82
N ASP A 6 10.89 15.97 9.49
CA ASP A 6 11.33 14.69 10.05
C ASP A 6 11.02 14.57 11.55
N ALA A 7 10.35 15.56 12.15
CA ALA A 7 10.06 15.53 13.58
C ALA A 7 9.28 14.28 14.00
N CYS A 8 8.38 13.77 13.15
CA CYS A 8 7.54 12.63 13.49
C CYS A 8 8.23 11.28 13.29
N SER A 9 9.35 11.23 12.56
CA SER A 9 10.19 10.03 12.39
C SER A 9 11.29 9.91 13.44
N LYS A 10 11.52 10.95 14.24
CA LYS A 10 12.42 10.89 15.40
C LYS A 10 11.88 9.90 16.43
N VAL A 11 12.81 9.15 17.00
CA VAL A 11 12.55 8.16 18.05
C VAL A 11 13.26 8.55 19.33
N ASP A 12 12.70 8.18 20.47
CA ASP A 12 13.38 8.27 21.76
C ASP A 12 14.35 7.09 22.00
N PHE A 13 14.87 6.95 23.23
CA PHE A 13 15.83 5.92 23.59
C PHE A 13 15.25 4.48 23.57
N VAL A 14 13.92 4.33 23.53
CA VAL A 14 13.24 3.03 23.38
C VAL A 14 12.64 2.83 21.99
N GLY A 15 13.00 3.68 21.02
CA GLY A 15 12.50 3.56 19.66
C GLY A 15 11.07 4.11 19.46
N MET A 16 10.51 4.82 20.44
CA MET A 16 9.16 5.38 20.33
C MET A 16 9.16 6.68 19.54
N THR A 17 8.39 6.68 18.45
CA THR A 17 8.02 7.90 17.73
C THR A 17 6.92 8.67 18.48
N PRO A 18 6.67 9.95 18.16
CA PRO A 18 5.54 10.70 18.71
C PRO A 18 4.19 9.96 18.59
N PHE A 19 3.99 9.17 17.53
CA PHE A 19 2.77 8.38 17.35
C PHE A 19 2.62 7.26 18.39
N HIS A 20 3.71 6.66 18.86
CA HIS A 20 3.65 5.68 19.96
C HIS A 20 3.17 6.36 21.24
N VAL A 21 3.73 7.53 21.55
CA VAL A 21 3.33 8.34 22.71
C VAL A 21 1.86 8.73 22.64
N LEU A 22 1.37 9.12 21.46
CA LEU A 22 -0.05 9.42 21.25
C LEU A 22 -0.95 8.18 21.40
N GLY A 23 -0.49 7.02 20.93
CA GLY A 23 -1.21 5.75 21.09
C GLY A 23 -1.30 5.29 22.55
N LEU A 24 -0.26 5.60 23.34
CA LEU A 24 -0.18 5.33 24.78
C LEU A 24 -1.05 6.27 25.64
N SER A 25 -1.43 7.44 25.12
CA SER A 25 -2.28 8.39 25.84
C SER A 25 -3.55 7.71 26.36
N GLN A 26 -3.94 8.02 27.60
CA GLN A 26 -5.19 7.52 28.18
C GLN A 26 -6.41 7.90 27.33
N MET A 27 -6.37 9.09 26.72
CA MET A 27 -7.41 9.61 25.82
C MET A 27 -6.77 10.05 24.50
N PRO A 28 -6.56 9.12 23.54
CA PRO A 28 -6.01 9.46 22.24
C PRO A 28 -6.93 10.44 21.50
N CYS A 29 -6.34 11.46 20.88
CA CYS A 29 -7.07 12.48 20.14
C CYS A 29 -6.74 12.36 18.65
N LEU A 30 -7.76 12.14 17.81
CA LEU A 30 -7.58 11.97 16.36
C LEU A 30 -6.83 13.15 15.72
N ARG A 31 -7.11 14.38 16.17
CA ARG A 31 -6.46 15.58 15.64
C ARG A 31 -4.94 15.57 15.83
N LEU A 32 -4.48 15.05 16.97
CA LEU A 32 -3.05 14.94 17.26
C LEU A 32 -2.36 13.87 16.40
N PHE A 33 -3.10 12.92 15.82
CA PHE A 33 -2.56 12.04 14.78
C PHE A 33 -2.59 12.71 13.42
N GLN A 34 -3.69 13.37 13.06
CA GLN A 34 -3.89 13.95 11.73
C GLN A 34 -2.96 15.12 11.44
N GLU A 35 -2.72 16.01 12.41
CA GLU A 35 -1.85 17.18 12.22
C GLU A 35 -0.42 16.77 11.84
N PRO A 36 0.27 15.88 12.58
CA PRO A 36 1.57 15.33 12.16
C PRO A 36 1.51 14.59 10.82
N LEU A 37 0.48 13.78 10.56
CA LEU A 37 0.35 13.03 9.30
C LEU A 37 0.15 13.91 8.07
N SER A 38 -0.35 15.13 8.26
CA SER A 38 -0.45 16.12 7.17
C SER A 38 0.92 16.70 6.77
N ILE A 39 1.92 16.56 7.64
CA ILE A 39 3.27 17.11 7.45
C ILE A 39 4.23 16.02 6.98
N VAL A 40 4.11 14.79 7.50
CA VAL A 40 4.97 13.68 7.06
C VAL A 40 4.54 13.08 5.74
N SER A 41 5.55 12.65 4.97
CA SER A 41 5.36 12.01 3.66
C SER A 41 4.83 10.57 3.74
N SER A 42 4.88 9.93 4.91
CA SER A 42 4.57 8.50 5.04
C SER A 42 3.67 8.17 6.23
N VAL A 43 2.43 7.81 5.91
CA VAL A 43 1.45 7.22 6.83
C VAL A 43 1.88 5.84 7.35
N ASP A 44 2.92 5.23 6.76
CA ASP A 44 3.39 3.90 7.12
C ASP A 44 3.96 3.85 8.54
N ILE A 45 4.40 4.99 9.09
CA ILE A 45 4.99 5.09 10.43
C ILE A 45 4.07 4.52 11.52
N ILE A 46 2.76 4.63 11.36
CA ILE A 46 1.76 4.09 12.30
C ILE A 46 1.72 2.56 12.32
N MET A 47 2.06 1.92 11.19
CA MET A 47 1.94 0.47 11.02
C MET A 47 3.28 -0.26 10.99
N ARG A 48 4.39 0.45 10.78
CA ARG A 48 5.71 -0.15 10.53
C ARG A 48 6.76 0.26 11.53
N SER A 49 6.64 1.43 12.15
CA SER A 49 7.60 1.82 13.18
C SER A 49 7.37 0.93 14.39
N GLN A 50 8.39 0.19 14.77
CA GLN A 50 8.38 -0.65 15.95
C GLN A 50 9.34 -0.06 16.98
N ASP A 51 8.91 -0.03 18.23
CA ASP A 51 9.79 0.24 19.37
C ASP A 51 10.66 -0.99 19.72
N ILE A 52 11.46 -0.88 20.79
CA ILE A 52 12.29 -1.99 21.27
C ILE A 52 11.50 -3.23 21.71
N PHE A 53 10.18 -3.12 21.91
CA PHE A 53 9.29 -4.22 22.28
C PHE A 53 8.58 -4.83 21.06
N GLY A 54 8.90 -4.36 19.85
CA GLY A 54 8.24 -4.78 18.62
C GLY A 54 6.81 -4.24 18.47
N CYS A 55 6.40 -3.28 19.32
CA CYS A 55 5.08 -2.68 19.28
C CYS A 55 5.06 -1.47 18.35
N THR A 56 4.01 -1.38 17.54
CA THR A 56 3.73 -0.22 16.69
C THR A 56 2.83 0.80 17.40
N PRO A 57 2.71 2.05 16.89
CA PRO A 57 1.73 3.01 17.40
C PRO A 57 0.30 2.45 17.40
N LEU A 58 -0.04 1.65 16.38
CA LEU A 58 -1.34 1.02 16.26
C LEU A 58 -1.56 -0.07 17.32
N ASP A 59 -0.52 -0.82 17.68
CA ASP A 59 -0.61 -1.82 18.76
C ASP A 59 -0.93 -1.17 20.12
N TYR A 60 -0.38 0.02 20.38
CA TYR A 60 -0.71 0.78 21.58
C TYR A 60 -2.17 1.26 21.59
N LEU A 61 -2.69 1.70 20.44
CA LEU A 61 -4.12 2.00 20.30
C LEU A 61 -5.00 0.78 20.56
N PHE A 62 -4.61 -0.41 20.10
CA PHE A 62 -5.37 -1.64 20.38
C PHE A 62 -5.32 -2.07 21.85
N LYS A 63 -4.19 -1.85 22.53
CA LYS A 63 -4.07 -2.12 23.97
C LYS A 63 -4.93 -1.15 24.79
N ASN A 64 -5.18 0.06 24.28
CA ASN A 64 -6.07 1.03 24.89
C ASN A 64 -7.55 0.72 24.57
N ARG A 65 -8.29 0.24 25.58
CA ARG A 65 -9.71 -0.13 25.43
C ARG A 65 -10.69 1.05 25.57
N SER A 66 -10.20 2.29 25.66
CA SER A 66 -11.08 3.45 25.73
C SER A 66 -11.85 3.64 24.42
N SER A 67 -13.05 4.20 24.51
CA SER A 67 -13.83 4.59 23.33
C SER A 67 -13.08 5.57 22.43
N HIS A 68 -12.23 6.41 23.00
CA HIS A 68 -11.37 7.35 22.27
C HIS A 68 -10.36 6.61 21.39
N ALA A 69 -9.66 5.61 21.94
CA ALA A 69 -8.71 4.80 21.18
C ALA A 69 -9.38 4.02 20.04
N VAL A 70 -10.57 3.45 20.30
CA VAL A 70 -11.39 2.79 19.27
C VAL A 70 -11.76 3.76 18.14
N ASN A 71 -12.25 4.95 18.49
CA ASN A 71 -12.64 5.96 17.51
C ASN A 71 -11.44 6.45 16.68
N VAL A 72 -10.30 6.69 17.33
CA VAL A 72 -9.05 7.04 16.63
C VAL A 72 -8.65 5.92 15.68
N THR A 73 -8.68 4.66 16.14
CA THR A 73 -8.33 3.49 15.32
C THR A 73 -9.22 3.39 14.08
N LYS A 74 -10.55 3.45 14.24
CA LYS A 74 -11.51 3.39 13.12
C LYS A 74 -11.32 4.53 12.14
N SER A 75 -10.98 5.72 12.63
CA SER A 75 -10.76 6.90 11.79
C SER A 75 -9.41 6.88 11.07
N LEU A 76 -8.38 6.34 11.72
CA LEU A 76 -7.00 6.35 11.23
C LEU A 76 -6.76 5.23 10.22
N LEU A 77 -7.38 4.06 10.43
CA LEU A 77 -7.14 2.89 9.59
C LEU A 77 -7.45 3.14 8.10
N PRO A 78 -8.57 3.78 7.71
CA PRO A 78 -8.83 4.11 6.32
C PRO A 78 -7.79 5.07 5.73
N VAL A 79 -7.27 6.02 6.52
CA VAL A 79 -6.24 6.96 6.06
C VAL A 79 -4.96 6.22 5.67
N VAL A 80 -4.57 5.22 6.47
CA VAL A 80 -3.35 4.43 6.21
C VAL A 80 -3.58 3.37 5.12
N LEU A 81 -4.74 2.71 5.10
CA LEU A 81 -4.99 1.57 4.23
C LEU A 81 -5.51 1.95 2.85
N LYS A 82 -6.33 3.01 2.69
CA LYS A 82 -6.90 3.38 1.38
C LYS A 82 -5.84 3.56 0.29
N PRO A 83 -4.73 4.30 0.49
CA PRO A 83 -3.68 4.44 -0.52
C PRO A 83 -3.02 3.10 -0.88
N ARG A 84 -2.94 2.17 0.07
CA ARG A 84 -2.36 0.84 -0.14
C ARG A 84 -3.31 -0.12 -0.85
N VAL A 85 -4.62 0.07 -0.70
CA VAL A 85 -5.64 -0.69 -1.42
C VAL A 85 -5.77 -0.20 -2.86
N SER A 86 -5.63 1.11 -3.10
CA SER A 86 -5.79 1.68 -4.45
C SER A 86 -4.71 1.21 -5.44
N ILE A 87 -3.54 0.81 -4.96
CA ILE A 87 -2.45 0.31 -5.83
C ILE A 87 -2.60 -1.16 -6.24
N LEU A 88 -3.54 -1.91 -5.65
CA LEU A 88 -3.78 -3.30 -6.05
C LEU A 88 -4.41 -3.30 -7.44
N GLY A 89 -3.93 -4.15 -8.35
CA GLY A 89 -4.37 -4.19 -9.74
C GLY A 89 -5.77 -4.80 -9.90
N LEU A 90 -6.08 -5.86 -9.14
CA LEU A 90 -7.35 -6.58 -9.29
C LEU A 90 -8.52 -5.93 -8.53
N PRO A 91 -9.65 -5.60 -9.20
CA PRO A 91 -10.81 -4.98 -8.57
C PRO A 91 -11.40 -5.79 -7.41
N GLN A 92 -11.49 -7.12 -7.57
CA GLN A 92 -12.04 -8.02 -6.56
C GLN A 92 -11.29 -7.94 -5.22
N TRP A 93 -9.95 -7.83 -5.24
CA TRP A 93 -9.13 -7.68 -4.05
C TRP A 93 -9.38 -6.35 -3.35
N ARG A 94 -9.62 -5.28 -4.13
CA ARG A 94 -9.98 -3.97 -3.57
C ARG A 94 -11.34 -4.01 -2.90
N GLU A 95 -12.35 -4.62 -3.52
CA GLU A 95 -13.68 -4.71 -2.90
C GLU A 95 -13.70 -5.58 -1.65
N GLU A 96 -12.98 -6.71 -1.65
CA GLU A 96 -12.87 -7.55 -0.45
C GLU A 96 -12.26 -6.77 0.72
N LEU A 97 -11.20 -6.00 0.46
CA LEU A 97 -10.56 -5.18 1.49
C LEU A 97 -11.45 -4.02 1.95
N ARG A 98 -12.21 -3.38 1.06
CA ARG A 98 -13.19 -2.35 1.43
C ARG A 98 -14.31 -2.93 2.29
N SER A 99 -14.83 -4.10 1.95
CA SER A 99 -15.82 -4.82 2.75
C SER A 99 -15.27 -5.17 4.14
N SER A 100 -14.05 -5.70 4.19
CA SER A 100 -13.37 -6.03 5.45
C SER A 100 -13.11 -4.78 6.31
N LEU A 101 -12.80 -3.63 5.69
CA LEU A 101 -12.72 -2.33 6.38
C LEU A 101 -14.06 -1.88 6.96
N GLY A 102 -15.18 -2.14 6.26
CA GLY A 102 -16.52 -1.88 6.78
C GLY A 102 -16.82 -2.70 8.04
N MET A 103 -16.32 -3.93 8.12
CA MET A 103 -16.45 -4.78 9.32
C MET A 103 -15.68 -4.20 10.51
N VAL A 104 -14.49 -3.63 10.28
CA VAL A 104 -13.72 -2.93 11.33
C VAL A 104 -14.52 -1.76 11.90
N ASP A 105 -15.22 -1.02 11.04
CA ASP A 105 -16.03 0.13 11.47
C ASP A 105 -17.23 -0.30 12.34
N ALA A 106 -17.78 -1.49 12.08
CA ALA A 106 -18.83 -2.09 12.90
C ALA A 106 -18.32 -2.78 14.19
N SER A 107 -17.00 -2.98 14.33
CA SER A 107 -16.40 -3.74 15.44
C SER A 107 -16.43 -2.99 16.77
N ASP A 108 -16.44 -3.74 17.87
CA ASP A 108 -16.31 -3.21 19.23
C ASP A 108 -14.84 -3.12 19.67
N ALA A 109 -14.60 -2.62 20.89
CA ALA A 109 -13.25 -2.46 21.44
C ALA A 109 -12.47 -3.77 21.60
N VAL A 110 -13.17 -4.91 21.70
CA VAL A 110 -12.56 -6.22 21.96
C VAL A 110 -12.16 -6.89 20.64
N SER A 111 -13.00 -6.73 19.62
CA SER A 111 -12.85 -7.35 18.30
C SER A 111 -12.05 -6.51 17.30
N ILE A 112 -11.95 -5.19 17.50
CA ILE A 112 -11.30 -4.29 16.54
C ILE A 112 -9.87 -4.75 16.19
N ALA A 113 -9.08 -5.18 17.17
CA ALA A 113 -7.70 -5.61 16.95
C ALA A 113 -7.61 -6.84 16.02
N SER A 114 -8.48 -7.85 16.22
CA SER A 114 -8.50 -9.04 15.38
C SER A 114 -8.98 -8.74 13.96
N GLU A 115 -9.97 -7.86 13.82
CA GLU A 115 -10.47 -7.43 12.52
C GLU A 115 -9.44 -6.61 11.75
N VAL A 116 -8.75 -5.66 12.40
CA VAL A 116 -7.66 -4.95 11.74
C VAL A 116 -6.53 -5.90 11.34
N ALA A 117 -6.16 -6.84 12.21
CA ALA A 117 -5.15 -7.84 11.88
C ALA A 117 -5.56 -8.69 10.67
N SER A 118 -6.85 -9.05 10.56
CA SER A 118 -7.43 -9.75 9.40
C SER A 118 -7.26 -8.93 8.12
N VAL A 119 -7.66 -7.65 8.13
CA VAL A 119 -7.51 -6.74 6.99
C VAL A 119 -6.03 -6.62 6.57
N CYS A 120 -5.14 -6.46 7.54
CA CYS A 120 -3.69 -6.32 7.28
C CYS A 120 -3.09 -7.58 6.65
N ARG A 121 -3.48 -8.76 7.13
CA ARG A 121 -3.05 -10.04 6.54
C ARG A 121 -3.53 -10.19 5.10
N LYS A 122 -4.82 -9.92 4.84
CA LYS A 122 -5.38 -9.95 3.47
C LYS A 122 -4.63 -9.00 2.54
N LEU A 123 -4.38 -7.76 2.98
CA LEU A 123 -3.62 -6.78 2.21
C LEU A 123 -2.20 -7.27 1.89
N ALA A 124 -1.52 -7.88 2.86
CA ALA A 124 -0.18 -8.43 2.65
C ALA A 124 -0.19 -9.57 1.62
N VAL A 125 -1.15 -10.48 1.72
CA VAL A 125 -1.34 -11.59 0.76
C VAL A 125 -1.62 -11.06 -0.65
N HIS A 126 -2.54 -10.10 -0.80
CA HIS A 126 -2.86 -9.50 -2.10
C HIS A 126 -1.66 -8.76 -2.71
N LYS A 127 -0.92 -7.99 -1.90
CA LYS A 127 0.31 -7.32 -2.38
C LYS A 127 1.37 -8.31 -2.86
N TRP A 128 1.53 -9.42 -2.13
CA TRP A 128 2.49 -10.46 -2.52
C TRP A 128 2.07 -11.14 -3.83
N MET A 129 0.80 -11.50 -3.98
CA MET A 129 0.29 -12.08 -5.23
C MET A 129 0.38 -11.12 -6.42
N GLU A 130 0.11 -9.83 -6.22
CA GLU A 130 0.30 -8.81 -7.27
C GLU A 130 1.78 -8.75 -7.70
N ALA A 131 2.71 -8.68 -6.74
CA ALA A 131 4.14 -8.64 -7.03
C ALA A 131 4.61 -9.88 -7.79
N GLN A 132 4.14 -11.07 -7.40
CA GLN A 132 4.44 -12.31 -8.13
C GLN A 132 3.89 -12.29 -9.55
N SER A 133 2.62 -11.88 -9.74
CA SER A 133 2.02 -11.82 -11.07
C SER A 133 2.74 -10.84 -11.98
N LEU A 134 3.16 -9.67 -11.47
CA LEU A 134 3.94 -8.69 -12.21
C LEU A 134 5.33 -9.22 -12.59
N LEU A 135 5.99 -9.96 -11.68
CA LEU A 135 7.26 -10.61 -11.97
C LEU A 135 7.12 -11.68 -13.06
N GLU A 136 6.08 -12.51 -13.00
CA GLU A 136 5.80 -13.51 -14.03
C GLU A 136 5.56 -12.87 -15.39
N ILE A 137 4.77 -11.79 -15.46
CA ILE A 137 4.53 -11.03 -16.69
C ILE A 137 5.85 -10.47 -17.24
N ALA A 138 6.70 -9.89 -16.39
CA ALA A 138 8.00 -9.37 -16.80
C ALA A 138 8.93 -10.46 -17.37
N LEU A 139 8.99 -11.63 -16.71
CA LEU A 139 9.82 -12.77 -17.15
C LEU A 139 9.32 -13.37 -18.47
N TRP A 140 8.01 -13.52 -18.63
CA TRP A 140 7.44 -14.00 -19.89
C TRP A 140 7.63 -13.00 -21.01
N GLY A 141 7.45 -11.70 -20.72
CA GLY A 141 7.73 -10.62 -21.66
C GLY A 141 9.16 -10.67 -22.18
N SER A 142 10.16 -10.76 -21.29
CA SER A 142 11.57 -10.83 -21.70
C SER A 142 11.87 -12.06 -22.55
N LYS A 143 11.33 -13.23 -22.17
CA LYS A 143 11.52 -14.49 -22.90
C LYS A 143 10.93 -14.43 -24.31
N VAL A 144 9.74 -13.85 -24.46
CA VAL A 144 9.12 -13.64 -25.76
C VAL A 144 9.97 -12.69 -26.61
N THR A 145 10.41 -11.55 -26.05
CA THR A 145 11.26 -10.60 -26.79
C THR A 145 12.59 -11.22 -27.24
N GLU A 146 13.24 -12.03 -26.41
CA GLU A 146 14.47 -12.75 -26.78
C GLU A 146 14.25 -13.70 -27.96
N GLN A 147 13.16 -14.47 -27.95
CA GLN A 147 12.81 -15.37 -29.05
C GLN A 147 12.54 -14.61 -30.35
N PHE A 148 11.79 -13.50 -30.29
CA PHE A 148 11.51 -12.65 -31.45
C PHE A 148 12.78 -11.98 -31.99
N MET A 149 13.68 -11.49 -31.14
CA MET A 149 14.97 -10.94 -31.58
C MET A 149 15.91 -12.00 -32.15
N GLY A 150 15.85 -13.23 -31.63
CA GLY A 150 16.56 -14.38 -32.19
C GLY A 150 16.07 -14.76 -33.59
N LEU A 151 14.75 -14.72 -33.82
CA LEU A 151 14.12 -14.96 -35.13
C LEU A 151 14.47 -13.88 -36.16
N HIS A 152 14.52 -12.60 -35.76
CA HIS A 152 14.93 -11.51 -36.65
C HIS A 152 16.40 -11.60 -37.12
N LYS A 153 17.26 -12.31 -36.38
CA LYS A 153 18.64 -12.61 -36.82
C LYS A 153 18.73 -13.82 -37.76
N ALA A 154 17.68 -14.64 -37.85
CA ALA A 154 17.70 -15.93 -38.55
C ALA A 154 17.12 -15.88 -39.98
N GLY A 155 16.46 -14.79 -40.40
CA GLY A 155 16.04 -14.61 -41.79
C GLY A 155 14.57 -14.18 -41.93
N ASP A 156 14.38 -13.20 -42.81
CA ASP A 156 13.13 -12.69 -43.38
C ASP A 156 12.09 -12.03 -42.45
N CYS A 157 11.99 -10.71 -42.62
CA CYS A 157 10.99 -9.83 -42.05
C CYS A 157 9.58 -10.16 -42.56
N ALA A 158 8.74 -10.73 -41.70
CA ALA A 158 7.29 -10.59 -41.78
C ALA A 158 6.80 -9.91 -40.51
N ALA A 159 6.34 -8.66 -40.64
CA ALA A 159 5.79 -7.88 -39.54
C ALA A 159 4.47 -8.52 -39.08
N ILE A 160 4.50 -9.22 -37.94
CA ILE A 160 3.29 -9.70 -37.27
C ILE A 160 2.91 -8.65 -36.23
N VAL A 161 1.89 -7.86 -36.55
CA VAL A 161 1.23 -6.95 -35.62
C VAL A 161 0.36 -7.80 -34.69
N LEU A 162 0.78 -7.94 -33.43
CA LEU A 162 -0.08 -8.45 -32.38
C LEU A 162 -0.97 -7.30 -31.89
N GLU A 163 -2.23 -7.27 -32.34
CA GLU A 163 -3.29 -6.52 -31.68
C GLU A 163 -3.56 -7.16 -30.31
N SER A 164 -2.73 -6.83 -29.32
CA SER A 164 -3.06 -7.11 -27.92
C SER A 164 -4.11 -6.11 -27.47
N ASP A 165 -5.22 -6.62 -26.95
CA ASP A 165 -6.36 -5.88 -26.42
C ASP A 165 -5.93 -4.68 -25.55
N GLN A 166 -5.89 -3.50 -26.16
CA GLN A 166 -5.19 -2.31 -25.68
C GLN A 166 -5.76 -1.80 -24.34
N THR A 167 -6.99 -2.16 -24.01
CA THR A 167 -7.67 -1.72 -22.79
C THR A 167 -7.10 -2.34 -21.50
N LEU A 168 -6.66 -3.60 -21.53
CA LEU A 168 -6.10 -4.29 -20.36
C LEU A 168 -4.66 -3.89 -20.07
N VAL A 169 -3.89 -3.60 -21.11
CA VAL A 169 -2.49 -3.14 -21.02
C VAL A 169 -2.45 -1.69 -20.54
N THR A 170 -3.24 -0.79 -21.13
CA THR A 170 -3.24 0.64 -20.75
C THR A 170 -3.75 0.87 -19.31
N ALA A 171 -4.70 0.05 -18.83
CA ALA A 171 -5.18 0.13 -17.45
C ALA A 171 -4.13 -0.33 -16.42
N ARG A 172 -3.29 -1.31 -16.78
CA ARG A 172 -2.20 -1.80 -15.92
C ARG A 172 -0.96 -0.91 -15.98
N GLU A 173 -0.63 -0.34 -17.13
CA GLU A 173 0.50 0.57 -17.32
C GLU A 173 0.40 1.84 -16.47
N ASN A 174 -0.79 2.43 -16.34
CA ASN A 174 -1.00 3.61 -15.50
C ASN A 174 -0.74 3.36 -13.99
N THR A 175 -0.69 2.09 -13.57
CA THR A 175 -0.38 1.71 -12.18
C THR A 175 1.13 1.45 -11.99
N CYS A 176 1.86 1.11 -13.06
CA CYS A 176 3.29 0.81 -13.05
C CYS A 176 4.19 2.06 -13.08
N ILE A 177 3.66 3.23 -13.48
CA ILE A 177 4.44 4.49 -13.57
C ILE A 177 5.02 4.92 -12.20
N ASN A 178 4.47 4.46 -11.07
CA ASN A 178 5.01 4.78 -9.74
C ASN A 178 6.11 3.84 -9.21
N CYS A 179 6.52 2.80 -9.97
CA CYS A 179 7.59 1.88 -9.55
C CYS A 179 8.93 2.10 -10.27
N GLY A 180 9.11 3.22 -11.01
CA GLY A 180 10.41 3.59 -11.59
C GLY A 180 10.90 2.68 -12.73
N ILE A 181 10.06 1.78 -13.24
CA ILE A 181 10.32 1.00 -14.45
C ILE A 181 9.66 1.74 -15.61
N ASN A 182 10.45 2.53 -16.34
CA ASN A 182 10.01 3.12 -17.62
C ASN A 182 9.96 2.03 -18.69
N LEU A 183 8.79 1.42 -18.86
CA LEU A 183 8.47 0.67 -20.08
C LEU A 183 8.10 1.69 -21.17
N VAL A 184 9.07 2.06 -22.00
CA VAL A 184 8.83 2.88 -23.18
C VAL A 184 8.30 1.96 -24.29
N LEU A 185 6.98 1.91 -24.46
CA LEU A 185 6.40 1.43 -25.71
C LEU A 185 6.26 2.63 -26.67
N SER A 186 7.05 2.60 -27.74
CA SER A 186 7.02 3.58 -28.81
C SER A 186 5.68 3.52 -29.55
N THR A 187 4.77 4.43 -29.24
CA THR A 187 3.55 4.64 -30.02
C THR A 187 3.90 5.42 -31.30
N ARG A 188 3.97 4.72 -32.44
CA ARG A 188 3.92 5.41 -33.74
C ARG A 188 2.48 5.87 -33.97
N GLY A 189 2.26 7.18 -33.80
CA GLY A 189 1.01 7.83 -34.20
C GLY A 189 0.83 7.75 -35.70
N THR A 190 -0.35 7.32 -36.14
CA THR A 190 -0.85 7.51 -37.50
C THR A 190 -1.88 8.63 -37.48
N THR A 191 -1.48 9.78 -38.01
CA THR A 191 -2.35 10.70 -38.76
C THR A 191 -1.64 11.00 -40.06
#